data_AF-A0A8S1J858-F1
#
_entry.id   AF-A0A8S1J858-F1
#
_cell.length_a   1.000
_cell.length_b   1.000
_cell.length_c   1.000
_cell.angle_alpha   90.00
_cell.angle_beta   90.00
_cell.angle_gamma   90.00
#
_symmetry.space_group_name_H-M   'P 1'
#
loop_
_entity.id
_entity.type
_entity.pdbx_description
1 polymer ?
#
loop_
_entity_poly.entity_id
_entity_poly.type
_entity_poly.pdbx_seq_one_letter_code
_entity_poly.pdbx_strand_id
1 'polypeptide(L)'
;MAEIDEEMKASKPAAAVPDDDLACDEEDHVADFLEARKLKGATAAAAAAAFAGDADNSDDEVYATAKAVDDGAEMQYDSDDNPIMKKKTIESLPPLDHAEIDYEEFAKDFYEEVPEIAAKSQEQVNFMRNTLGVRVSGFDPPKPVSRFEQCGFDTRLLAVIKKQG
;
A
#
# COMPACT_ATOMS: atom_id res chain seq x y z
N MET A 1 -0.92 -27.92 -49.24
CA MET A 1 -0.43 -28.44 -47.95
C MET A 1 1.10 -28.34 -47.88
N ALA A 2 1.67 -27.14 -48.06
CA ALA A 2 3.11 -26.92 -47.92
C ALA A 2 3.49 -25.47 -47.51
N GLU A 3 2.53 -24.55 -47.36
CA GLU A 3 2.80 -23.14 -47.01
C GLU A 3 2.57 -22.82 -45.53
N ILE A 4 1.82 -23.65 -44.80
CA ILE A 4 1.51 -23.44 -43.38
C ILE A 4 2.58 -23.99 -42.43
N ASP A 5 3.43 -24.92 -42.89
CA ASP A 5 4.54 -25.46 -42.09
C ASP A 5 5.76 -24.52 -42.07
N GLU A 6 5.83 -23.54 -42.98
CA GLU A 6 6.95 -22.59 -43.05
C GLU A 6 6.80 -21.45 -42.02
N GLU A 7 5.57 -20.98 -41.76
CA GLU A 7 5.30 -19.96 -40.73
C GLU A 7 5.47 -20.49 -39.29
N MET A 8 5.22 -21.78 -39.03
CA MET A 8 5.43 -22.37 -37.70
C MET A 8 6.90 -22.56 -37.33
N LYS A 9 7.82 -22.42 -38.28
CA LYS A 9 9.27 -22.47 -38.02
C LYS A 9 9.88 -21.07 -37.77
N ALA A 10 9.19 -20.01 -38.18
CA ALA A 10 9.60 -18.62 -37.98
C ALA A 10 9.19 -18.06 -36.60
N SER A 11 8.17 -18.63 -35.97
CA SER A 11 7.71 -18.25 -34.63
C SER A 11 8.24 -19.23 -33.57
N LYS A 12 9.54 -19.17 -33.30
CA LYS A 12 10.10 -19.78 -32.09
C LYS A 12 10.27 -18.65 -31.07
N PRO A 13 9.65 -18.70 -29.87
CA PRO A 13 9.86 -17.66 -28.88
C PRO A 13 11.35 -17.66 -28.52
N ALA A 14 11.99 -16.51 -28.69
CA ALA A 14 13.34 -16.28 -28.21
C ALA A 14 13.34 -16.51 -26.69
N ALA A 15 14.34 -17.23 -26.20
CA ALA A 15 14.54 -17.43 -24.78
C ALA A 15 14.60 -16.07 -24.07
N ALA A 16 13.80 -15.88 -23.03
CA ALA A 16 13.85 -14.70 -22.18
C ALA A 16 15.28 -14.50 -21.68
N VAL A 17 15.87 -13.36 -22.04
CA VAL A 17 17.09 -12.88 -21.41
C VAL A 17 16.67 -12.51 -19.98
N PRO A 18 17.37 -12.98 -18.93
CA PRO A 18 17.08 -12.52 -17.58
C PRO A 18 17.36 -11.01 -17.52
N ASP A 19 16.36 -10.22 -17.13
CA ASP A 19 16.49 -8.78 -16.91
C ASP A 19 17.52 -8.53 -15.80
N ASP A 20 18.66 -7.92 -16.17
CA ASP A 20 19.77 -7.54 -15.27
C ASP A 20 19.33 -6.46 -14.25
N ASP A 21 18.17 -5.83 -14.47
CA ASP A 21 17.62 -4.74 -13.65
C ASP A 21 17.05 -5.20 -12.29
N LEU A 22 17.04 -6.51 -12.02
CA LEU A 22 16.76 -7.11 -10.71
C LEU A 22 18.03 -7.47 -9.94
N ALA A 23 19.18 -6.91 -10.30
CA ALA A 23 20.30 -6.84 -9.37
C ALA A 23 19.77 -6.19 -8.08
N CYS A 24 19.61 -6.99 -7.02
CA CYS A 24 19.60 -6.46 -5.67
C CYS A 24 20.93 -5.72 -5.53
N ASP A 25 20.89 -4.40 -5.75
CA ASP A 25 22.02 -3.52 -5.47
C ASP A 25 22.50 -3.90 -4.07
N GLU A 26 23.70 -4.46 -3.97
CA GLU A 26 24.34 -4.85 -2.71
C GLU A 26 24.80 -3.60 -1.95
N GLU A 27 24.06 -2.49 -2.09
CA GLU A 27 24.22 -1.29 -1.28
C GLU A 27 23.74 -1.62 0.14
N ASP A 28 24.69 -2.13 0.91
CA ASP A 28 24.55 -2.47 2.33
C ASP A 28 24.30 -1.20 3.16
N HIS A 29 23.06 -0.72 3.13
CA HIS A 29 22.56 0.41 3.93
C HIS A 29 22.74 0.20 5.44
N VAL A 30 23.18 -0.99 5.88
CA VAL A 30 23.52 -1.28 7.27
C VAL A 30 24.76 -0.49 7.71
N ALA A 31 25.71 -0.22 6.81
CA ALA A 31 26.91 0.58 7.13
C ALA A 31 26.55 2.04 7.44
N ASP A 32 25.77 2.68 6.57
CA ASP A 32 25.27 4.04 6.76
C ASP A 32 24.37 4.15 8.00
N PHE A 33 23.56 3.12 8.27
CA PHE A 33 22.72 3.05 9.47
C PHE A 33 23.55 2.92 10.76
N LEU A 34 24.62 2.10 10.76
CA LEU A 34 25.53 1.95 11.89
C LEU A 34 26.36 3.21 12.13
N GLU A 35 26.75 3.94 11.08
CA GLU A 35 27.45 5.23 11.19
C GLU A 35 26.54 6.34 11.70
N ALA A 36 25.32 6.46 11.17
CA ALA A 36 24.32 7.41 11.66
C ALA A 36 23.96 7.13 13.13
N ARG A 37 23.89 5.84 13.51
CA ARG A 37 23.64 5.43 14.90
C ARG A 37 24.86 5.60 15.80
N LYS A 38 26.09 5.45 15.29
CA LYS A 38 27.32 5.81 16.02
C LYS A 38 27.41 7.31 16.25
N LEU A 39 27.05 8.14 15.28
CA LEU A 39 27.07 9.60 15.41
C LEU A 39 26.01 10.07 16.42
N LYS A 40 24.78 9.56 16.33
CA LYS A 40 23.69 9.82 17.31
C LYS A 40 23.98 9.22 18.69
N GLY A 41 24.61 8.06 18.74
CA GLY A 41 25.04 7.39 19.98
C GLY A 41 26.22 8.09 20.66
N ALA A 42 27.13 8.69 19.90
CA ALA A 42 28.24 9.48 20.41
C ALA A 42 27.77 10.81 21.02
N THR A 43 26.76 11.46 20.43
CA THR A 43 26.14 12.66 21.02
C THR A 43 25.30 12.33 22.26
N ALA A 44 24.66 11.15 22.30
CA ALA A 44 23.97 10.66 23.49
C ALA A 44 24.94 10.27 24.63
N ALA A 45 26.08 9.64 24.31
CA ALA A 45 27.11 9.29 25.28
C ALA A 45 27.84 10.52 25.86
N ALA A 46 28.07 11.56 25.04
CA ALA A 46 28.65 12.82 25.50
C ALA A 46 27.70 13.61 26.42
N ALA A 47 26.38 13.55 26.17
CA ALA A 47 25.38 14.16 27.05
C ALA A 47 25.19 13.39 28.36
N ALA A 48 25.24 12.05 28.33
CA ALA A 48 25.17 11.21 29.53
C ALA A 48 26.37 11.40 30.48
N ALA A 49 27.55 11.73 29.96
CA ALA A 49 28.75 11.95 30.77
C ALA A 49 28.76 13.32 31.51
N ALA A 50 27.96 14.29 31.06
CA ALA A 50 27.93 15.64 31.64
C ALA A 50 27.09 15.75 32.93
N PHE A 51 26.20 14.79 33.18
CA PHE A 51 25.31 14.75 34.36
C PHE A 51 25.34 13.38 35.05
N ALA A 52 26.52 12.78 35.17
CA ALA A 52 26.71 11.55 35.94
C ALA A 52 26.69 11.86 37.44
N GLY A 53 25.48 12.00 38.01
CA GLY A 53 25.26 12.18 39.43
C GLY A 53 23.84 11.81 39.82
N ASP A 54 23.72 10.66 40.46
CA ASP A 54 22.55 10.09 41.15
C ASP A 54 21.49 9.36 40.30
N ALA A 55 21.35 8.08 40.63
CA ALA A 55 20.53 7.10 39.97
C ALA A 55 19.10 7.14 40.52
N ASP A 56 18.21 7.86 39.84
CA ASP A 56 16.78 7.53 39.87
C ASP A 56 16.42 6.85 38.55
N ASN A 57 16.05 5.56 38.64
CA ASN A 57 15.72 4.69 37.52
C ASN A 57 14.34 5.01 36.91
N SER A 58 13.95 6.30 36.88
CA SER A 58 12.81 6.78 36.12
C SER A 58 13.28 7.13 34.72
N ASP A 59 12.75 6.42 33.73
CA ASP A 59 12.88 6.67 32.30
C ASP A 59 12.44 8.11 31.92
N ASP A 60 11.86 8.89 32.84
CA ASP A 60 11.42 10.28 32.60
C ASP A 60 12.51 11.20 32.02
N GLU A 61 13.77 11.07 32.44
CA GLU A 61 14.84 11.89 31.88
C GLU A 61 15.22 11.46 30.45
N VAL A 62 15.12 10.16 30.16
CA VAL A 62 15.36 9.60 28.83
C VAL A 62 14.18 9.96 27.90
N TYR A 63 12.94 9.97 28.39
CA TYR A 63 11.79 10.49 27.67
C TYR A 63 11.88 12.00 27.45
N ALA A 64 12.32 12.78 28.45
CA ALA A 64 12.48 14.23 28.32
C ALA A 64 13.56 14.58 27.30
N THR A 65 14.69 13.86 27.30
CA THR A 65 15.76 14.05 26.32
C THR A 65 15.36 13.58 24.92
N ALA A 66 14.71 12.42 24.78
CA ALA A 66 14.19 11.95 23.49
C ALA A 66 13.14 12.93 22.92
N LYS A 67 12.26 13.46 23.78
CA LYS A 67 11.28 14.47 23.41
C LYS A 67 11.92 15.80 23.04
N ALA A 68 12.94 16.26 23.76
CA ALA A 68 13.65 17.49 23.43
C ALA A 68 14.42 17.39 22.10
N VAL A 69 15.00 16.22 21.81
CA VAL A 69 15.70 15.94 20.54
C VAL A 69 14.70 15.86 19.37
N ASP A 70 13.53 15.27 19.58
CA ASP A 70 12.45 15.21 18.57
C ASP A 70 11.70 16.55 18.41
N ASP A 71 11.68 17.38 19.45
CA ASP A 71 11.03 18.68 19.43
C ASP A 71 11.86 19.73 18.70
N GLY A 72 13.20 19.78 18.81
CA GLY A 72 14.07 20.71 18.05
C GLY A 72 13.66 22.19 18.10
N ALA A 73 12.67 22.53 18.91
CA ALA A 73 11.92 23.75 18.95
C ALA A 73 12.09 24.28 20.37
N GLU A 74 12.69 25.47 20.47
CA GLU A 74 12.89 26.20 21.71
C GLU A 74 11.67 26.07 22.63
N MET A 75 11.84 25.36 23.75
CA MET A 75 10.79 25.16 24.75
C MET A 75 10.55 26.50 25.44
N GLN A 76 9.50 27.20 25.03
CA GLN A 76 9.12 28.49 25.60
C GLN A 76 8.21 28.27 26.80
N TYR A 77 8.62 28.80 27.95
CA TYR A 77 7.87 28.76 29.21
C TYR A 77 7.15 30.10 29.39
N ASP A 78 5.90 30.05 29.89
CA ASP A 78 5.19 31.26 30.28
C ASP A 78 5.71 31.82 31.62
N SER A 79 5.16 32.96 32.05
CA SER A 79 5.54 33.61 33.32
C SER A 79 5.21 32.78 34.57
N ASP A 80 4.43 31.71 34.42
CA ASP A 80 3.99 30.82 35.50
C ASP A 80 4.66 29.42 35.40
N ASP A 81 5.78 29.32 34.65
CA ASP A 81 6.58 28.11 34.45
C ASP A 81 5.85 26.94 33.77
N ASN A 82 4.77 27.23 33.04
CA ASN A 82 4.08 26.21 32.25
C ASN A 82 4.71 26.10 30.85
N PRO A 83 4.97 24.88 30.35
CA PRO A 83 5.48 24.68 29.00
C PRO A 83 4.39 25.01 27.96
N ILE A 84 4.67 25.96 27.06
CA ILE A 84 3.78 26.30 25.96
C ILE A 84 4.01 25.31 24.81
N MET A 85 3.15 24.30 24.67
CA MET A 85 3.17 23.40 23.52
C MET A 85 2.71 24.15 22.26
N LYS A 86 3.68 24.62 21.46
CA LYS A 86 3.40 25.04 20.08
C LYS A 86 3.04 23.80 19.28
N LYS A 87 1.81 23.76 18.77
CA LYS A 87 1.35 22.67 17.89
C LYS A 87 2.29 22.64 16.67
N LYS A 88 3.11 21.59 16.56
CA LYS A 88 3.96 21.37 15.39
C LYS A 88 3.07 21.42 14.15
N THR A 89 3.28 22.41 13.29
CA THR A 89 2.63 22.46 11.98
C THR A 89 3.30 21.39 11.14
N ILE A 90 2.67 20.23 11.04
CA ILE A 90 3.14 19.16 10.15
C ILE A 90 2.90 19.68 8.73
N GLU A 91 3.97 19.87 7.98
CA GLU A 91 3.87 20.22 6.57
C GLU A 91 3.28 19.03 5.82
N SER A 92 2.09 19.22 5.25
CA SER A 92 1.48 18.21 4.39
C SER A 92 2.31 18.03 3.13
N LEU A 93 2.58 16.78 2.77
CA LEU A 93 3.24 16.47 1.51
C LEU A 93 2.45 17.02 0.31
N PRO A 94 3.14 17.51 -0.73
CA PRO A 94 2.48 17.92 -1.96
C PRO A 94 1.74 16.73 -2.60
N PRO A 95 0.62 16.97 -3.29
CA PRO A 95 -0.10 15.91 -3.99
C PRO A 95 0.77 15.34 -5.11
N LEU A 96 0.81 14.01 -5.22
CA LEU A 96 1.54 13.31 -6.27
C LEU A 96 0.79 13.42 -7.60
N ASP A 97 1.49 13.81 -8.68
CA ASP A 97 0.92 13.80 -10.03
C ASP A 97 1.16 12.43 -10.70
N HIS A 98 0.08 11.67 -10.88
CA HIS A 98 0.12 10.37 -11.53
C HIS A 98 0.31 10.47 -13.06
N ALA A 99 0.27 11.67 -13.65
CA ALA A 99 0.55 11.86 -15.07
C ALA A 99 2.05 11.87 -15.40
N GLU A 100 2.91 12.14 -14.42
CA GLU A 100 4.37 12.16 -14.59
C GLU A 100 5.02 10.78 -14.44
N ILE A 101 4.28 9.82 -13.88
CA ILE A 101 4.76 8.46 -13.59
C ILE A 101 4.31 7.54 -14.73
N ASP A 102 5.27 6.83 -15.34
CA ASP A 102 5.00 5.81 -16.33
C ASP A 102 4.60 4.49 -15.63
N TYR A 103 3.39 4.00 -15.88
CA TYR A 103 2.85 2.78 -15.29
C TYR A 103 2.71 1.70 -16.35
N GLU A 104 3.00 0.45 -15.97
CA GLU A 104 2.70 -0.69 -16.83
C GLU A 104 1.20 -0.80 -17.13
N GLU A 105 0.89 -1.15 -18.38
CA GLU A 105 -0.49 -1.37 -18.82
C GLU A 105 -1.06 -2.64 -18.18
N PHE A 106 -2.32 -2.57 -17.75
CA PHE A 106 -3.04 -3.73 -17.22
C PHE A 106 -4.49 -3.74 -17.68
N ALA A 107 -5.07 -4.95 -17.75
CA ALA A 107 -6.46 -5.13 -18.11
C ALA A 107 -7.40 -4.73 -16.96
N LYS A 108 -8.16 -3.65 -17.16
CA LYS A 108 -9.18 -3.17 -16.21
C LYS A 108 -10.53 -3.82 -16.42
N ASP A 109 -10.87 -4.12 -17.67
CA ASP A 109 -12.13 -4.76 -18.04
C ASP A 109 -11.91 -6.25 -18.25
N PHE A 110 -12.26 -7.03 -17.23
CA PHE A 110 -12.13 -8.49 -17.22
C PHE A 110 -13.46 -9.18 -16.89
N TYR A 111 -14.55 -8.41 -16.71
CA TYR A 111 -15.83 -8.97 -16.31
C TYR A 111 -16.62 -9.41 -17.54
N GLU A 112 -16.80 -10.72 -17.70
CA GLU A 112 -17.65 -11.30 -18.73
C GLU A 112 -18.98 -11.77 -18.12
N GLU A 113 -20.10 -11.24 -18.63
CA GLU A 113 -21.42 -11.64 -18.15
C GLU A 113 -21.76 -13.09 -18.54
N VAL A 114 -22.16 -13.88 -17.56
CA VAL A 114 -22.70 -15.23 -17.80
C VAL A 114 -23.99 -15.13 -18.63
N PRO A 115 -24.24 -16.04 -19.60
CA PRO A 115 -25.40 -15.97 -20.48
C PRO A 115 -26.75 -15.91 -19.75
N GLU A 116 -26.84 -16.52 -18.56
CA GLU A 116 -28.05 -16.46 -17.73
C GLU A 116 -28.36 -15.03 -17.23
N ILE A 117 -27.34 -14.23 -16.96
CA ILE A 117 -27.48 -12.83 -16.54
C ILE A 117 -27.75 -11.96 -17.76
N ALA A 118 -27.01 -12.17 -18.84
CA ALA A 118 -27.22 -11.48 -20.11
C ALA A 118 -28.66 -11.64 -20.62
N ALA A 119 -29.26 -12.81 -20.44
CA ALA A 119 -30.65 -13.11 -20.83
C ALA A 119 -31.73 -12.43 -19.95
N LYS A 120 -31.40 -11.87 -18.78
CA LYS A 120 -32.39 -11.22 -17.91
C LYS A 120 -32.91 -9.93 -18.54
N SER A 121 -34.24 -9.76 -18.52
CA SER A 121 -34.88 -8.53 -18.94
C SER A 121 -34.69 -7.41 -17.92
N GLN A 122 -34.84 -6.16 -18.35
CA GLN A 122 -34.70 -5.01 -17.46
C GLN A 122 -35.72 -5.02 -16.31
N GLU A 123 -36.93 -5.51 -16.58
CA GLU A 123 -37.97 -5.66 -15.55
C GLU A 123 -37.56 -6.65 -14.46
N GLN A 124 -37.01 -7.80 -14.86
CA GLN A 124 -36.49 -8.81 -13.92
C GLN A 124 -35.33 -8.25 -13.10
N VAL A 125 -34.43 -7.49 -13.74
CA VAL A 125 -33.30 -6.84 -13.08
C VAL A 125 -33.79 -5.81 -12.04
N ASN A 126 -34.78 -5.00 -12.38
CA ASN A 126 -35.35 -4.02 -11.45
C ASN A 126 -36.08 -4.69 -10.28
N PHE A 127 -36.83 -5.77 -10.56
CA PHE A 127 -37.45 -6.58 -9.52
C PHE A 127 -36.39 -7.13 -8.55
N MET A 128 -35.31 -7.73 -9.07
CA MET A 128 -34.21 -8.25 -8.25
C MET A 128 -33.55 -7.16 -7.41
N ARG A 129 -33.27 -5.98 -7.99
CA ARG A 129 -32.70 -4.84 -7.27
C ARG A 129 -33.60 -4.40 -6.11
N ASN A 130 -34.91 -4.34 -6.35
CA ASN A 130 -35.89 -4.01 -5.30
C ASN A 130 -35.95 -5.08 -4.20
N THR A 131 -35.96 -6.37 -4.55
CA THR A 131 -35.95 -7.48 -3.59
C THR A 131 -34.69 -7.47 -2.70
N LEU A 132 -33.54 -7.12 -3.27
CA LEU A 132 -32.27 -7.04 -2.56
C LEU A 132 -32.08 -5.70 -1.82
N GLY A 133 -32.99 -4.73 -1.98
CA GLY A 133 -32.86 -3.40 -1.40
C GLY A 133 -31.72 -2.56 -2.00
N VAL A 134 -31.29 -2.87 -3.23
CA VAL A 134 -30.16 -2.22 -3.92
C VAL A 134 -30.66 -1.06 -4.78
N ARG A 135 -30.05 0.11 -4.62
CA ARG A 135 -30.26 1.28 -5.49
C ARG A 135 -29.00 1.54 -6.29
N VAL A 136 -29.16 1.78 -7.59
CA VAL A 136 -28.03 1.98 -8.50
C VAL A 136 -28.21 3.30 -9.24
N SER A 137 -27.14 4.08 -9.29
CA SER A 137 -27.04 5.34 -10.03
C SER A 137 -25.77 5.32 -10.88
N GLY A 138 -25.86 5.72 -12.14
CA GLY A 138 -24.71 5.74 -13.05
C GLY A 138 -25.13 5.38 -14.47
N PHE A 139 -24.15 5.43 -15.38
CA PHE A 139 -24.32 4.98 -16.75
C PHE A 139 -24.07 3.47 -16.83
N ASP A 140 -25.02 2.76 -17.45
CA ASP A 140 -24.97 1.32 -17.74
C ASP A 140 -24.44 0.40 -16.62
N PRO A 141 -25.15 0.31 -15.48
CA PRO A 141 -24.71 -0.56 -14.40
C PRO A 141 -24.90 -2.04 -14.74
N PRO A 142 -23.93 -2.91 -14.41
CA PRO A 142 -24.03 -4.34 -14.64
C PRO A 142 -25.24 -4.94 -13.93
N LYS A 143 -25.73 -6.04 -14.48
CA LYS A 143 -26.90 -6.74 -13.95
C LYS A 143 -26.54 -7.46 -12.64
N PRO A 144 -27.45 -7.54 -11.66
CA PRO A 144 -27.18 -8.18 -10.37
C PRO A 144 -27.02 -9.70 -10.50
N VAL A 145 -26.07 -10.25 -9.75
CA VAL A 145 -25.86 -11.71 -9.59
C VAL A 145 -26.75 -12.27 -8.47
N SER A 146 -27.12 -13.53 -8.58
CA SER A 146 -27.92 -14.24 -7.56
C SER A 146 -27.21 -15.43 -6.94
N ARG A 147 -26.18 -15.99 -7.61
CA ARG A 147 -25.37 -17.11 -7.10
C ARG A 147 -23.88 -16.83 -7.29
N PHE A 148 -23.04 -17.35 -6.40
CA PHE A 148 -21.58 -17.21 -6.49
C PHE A 148 -20.98 -17.82 -7.76
N GLU A 149 -21.65 -18.82 -8.35
CA GLU A 149 -21.22 -19.45 -9.60
C GLU A 149 -21.34 -18.51 -10.82
N GLN A 150 -22.10 -17.41 -10.71
CA GLN A 150 -22.22 -16.41 -11.77
C GLN A 150 -21.07 -15.40 -11.78
N CYS A 151 -20.21 -15.39 -10.75
CA CYS A 151 -19.18 -14.36 -10.58
C CYS A 151 -17.83 -14.68 -11.27
N GLY A 152 -17.72 -15.78 -12.01
CA GLY A 152 -16.49 -16.15 -12.72
C GLY A 152 -15.32 -16.53 -11.82
N PHE A 153 -15.57 -16.95 -10.58
CA PHE A 153 -14.52 -17.33 -9.62
C PHE A 153 -13.81 -18.63 -10.01
N ASP A 154 -12.52 -18.71 -9.66
CA ASP A 154 -11.76 -19.96 -9.79
C ASP A 154 -12.40 -21.09 -8.94
N THR A 155 -12.28 -22.31 -9.45
CA THR A 155 -12.67 -23.55 -8.81
C THR A 155 -12.14 -23.68 -7.38
N ARG A 156 -10.89 -23.25 -7.13
CA ARG A 156 -10.31 -23.25 -5.78
C ARG A 156 -11.06 -22.31 -4.85
N LEU A 157 -11.39 -21.10 -5.30
CA LEU A 157 -12.13 -20.11 -4.51
C LEU A 157 -13.56 -20.59 -4.25
N LEU A 158 -14.23 -21.12 -5.27
CA LEU A 158 -15.57 -21.70 -5.12
C LEU A 158 -15.60 -22.88 -4.14
N ALA A 159 -14.57 -23.73 -4.13
CA ALA A 159 -14.46 -24.83 -3.18
C ALA A 159 -14.35 -24.34 -1.72
N VAL A 160 -13.60 -23.26 -1.50
CA VAL A 160 -13.48 -22.63 -0.17
C VAL A 160 -14.80 -22.01 0.25
N ILE A 161 -15.50 -21.29 -0.64
CA ILE A 161 -16.82 -20.71 -0.36
C ILE A 161 -17.81 -21.82 0.03
N LYS A 162 -17.89 -22.89 -0.77
CA LYS A 162 -18.76 -24.05 -0.49
C LYS A 162 -18.41 -24.76 0.82
N LYS A 163 -17.16 -24.69 1.27
CA LYS A 163 -16.73 -25.23 2.57
C LYS A 163 -17.19 -24.36 3.74
N GLN A 164 -17.36 -23.05 3.53
CA GLN A 164 -17.75 -22.10 4.58
C GLN A 164 -19.27 -21.98 4.79
N GLY A 165 -20.10 -22.37 3.81
CA GLY A 165 -21.57 -22.39 3.96
C GLY A 165 -22.31 -22.31 2.64
#